data_AF-T1AW39-F1
#
_entry.id   AF-T1AW39-F1
#
_cell.length_a   1.000
_cell.length_b   1.000
_cell.length_c   1.000
_cell.angle_alpha   90.00
_cell.angle_beta   90.00
_cell.angle_gamma   90.00
#
_symmetry.space_group_name_H-M   'P 1'
#
loop_
_entity.id
_entity.type
_entity.pdbx_description
1 polymer ?
#
loop_
_entity_poly.entity_id
_entity_poly.type
_entity_poly.pdbx_seq_one_letter_code
_entity_poly.pdbx_strand_id
1 'polypeptide(L)'
;MQYGELAQLFHQWLAVHRPVGQIDLTREAVVNTMRGSSNDTFESIISECLSESLRTLRSDGVLVLTFHNRRIAAWRALAAALRRAGFRVNAMATVHSENGNDHCKRNVDAMLDDIVLECKRRSRVTASPKVTHPPRTVAQKNLIAMGLALASAVKNGQLTSLANEYTTNLAKLNGRRRIIA
;
A
#
# COMPACT_ATOMS: atom_id res chain seq x y z
N MET A 1 -13.67 -13.05 -2.23
CA MET A 1 -14.34 -12.58 -3.45
C MET A 1 -13.78 -11.21 -3.77
N GLN A 2 -13.26 -10.99 -4.97
CA GLN A 2 -12.60 -9.72 -5.33
C GLN A 2 -13.58 -8.74 -5.98
N TYR A 3 -13.26 -7.45 -5.97
CA TYR A 3 -14.14 -6.41 -6.53
C TYR A 3 -14.37 -6.62 -8.03
N GLY A 4 -13.34 -7.02 -8.79
CA GLY A 4 -13.51 -7.37 -10.19
C GLY A 4 -14.52 -8.50 -10.42
N GLU A 5 -14.63 -9.45 -9.47
CA GLU A 5 -15.59 -10.56 -9.54
C GLU A 5 -17.01 -10.09 -9.25
N LEU A 6 -17.19 -9.28 -8.20
CA LEU A 6 -18.46 -8.67 -7.84
C LEU A 6 -18.99 -7.76 -8.97
N ALA A 7 -18.09 -7.04 -9.63
CA ALA A 7 -18.42 -6.12 -10.71
C ALA A 7 -18.95 -6.83 -11.97
N GLN A 8 -18.67 -8.13 -12.15
CA GLN A 8 -19.08 -8.86 -13.36
C GLN A 8 -20.58 -8.83 -13.59
N LEU A 9 -21.39 -8.93 -12.53
CA LEU A 9 -22.85 -8.84 -12.65
C LEU A 9 -23.27 -7.49 -13.26
N PHE A 10 -22.67 -6.40 -12.80
CA PHE A 10 -22.96 -5.06 -13.30
C PHE A 10 -22.45 -4.86 -14.73
N HIS A 11 -21.31 -5.45 -15.08
CA HIS A 11 -20.81 -5.41 -16.46
C HIS A 11 -21.75 -6.14 -17.42
N GLN A 12 -22.31 -7.29 -17.02
CA GLN A 12 -23.31 -8.02 -17.81
C GLN A 12 -24.60 -7.22 -17.98
N TRP A 13 -25.08 -6.58 -16.90
CA TRP A 13 -26.24 -5.70 -16.97
C TRP A 13 -26.00 -4.50 -17.91
N LEU A 14 -24.83 -3.86 -17.83
CA LEU A 14 -24.46 -2.74 -18.70
C LEU A 14 -24.36 -3.16 -20.18
N ALA A 15 -23.92 -4.39 -20.46
CA ALA A 15 -23.79 -4.94 -21.81
C ALA A 15 -25.12 -4.99 -22.58
N VAL A 16 -26.26 -5.03 -21.90
CA VAL A 16 -27.60 -4.96 -22.51
C VAL A 16 -27.87 -3.59 -23.13
N HIS A 17 -27.33 -2.52 -22.54
CA HIS A 17 -27.61 -1.14 -22.95
C HIS A 17 -26.51 -0.54 -23.84
N ARG A 18 -25.27 -1.01 -23.68
CA ARG A 18 -24.13 -0.54 -24.46
C ARG A 18 -23.15 -1.69 -24.63
N PRO A 19 -22.55 -1.88 -25.82
CA PRO A 19 -21.45 -2.83 -25.97
C PRO A 19 -20.32 -2.47 -24.98
N VAL A 20 -20.13 -3.32 -23.98
CA VAL A 20 -18.97 -3.26 -23.08
C VAL A 20 -18.01 -4.34 -23.56
N GLY A 21 -16.74 -3.97 -23.77
CA GLY A 21 -15.71 -4.97 -24.09
C GLY A 21 -15.55 -5.98 -22.96
N GLN A 22 -14.99 -7.15 -23.27
CA GLN A 22 -14.66 -8.14 -22.26
C GLN A 22 -13.67 -7.51 -21.25
N ILE A 23 -14.06 -7.47 -19.98
CA ILE A 23 -13.21 -6.94 -18.92
C ILE A 23 -12.16 -7.98 -18.56
N ASP A 24 -10.90 -7.59 -18.75
CA ASP A 24 -9.76 -8.43 -18.42
C ASP A 24 -9.47 -8.39 -16.91
N LEU A 25 -9.93 -9.43 -16.22
CA LEU A 25 -9.72 -9.60 -14.79
C LEU A 25 -8.32 -10.12 -14.44
N THR A 26 -7.48 -10.46 -15.43
CA THR A 26 -6.10 -10.91 -15.18
C THR A 26 -5.17 -9.76 -14.82
N ARG A 27 -5.56 -8.52 -15.16
CA ARG A 27 -4.82 -7.29 -14.85
C ARG A 27 -5.30 -6.57 -13.59
N GLU A 28 -6.10 -7.25 -12.77
CA GLU A 28 -6.48 -6.72 -11.45
C GLU A 28 -5.27 -6.75 -10.51
N ALA A 29 -4.98 -5.62 -9.86
CA ALA A 29 -3.88 -5.49 -8.91
C ALA A 29 -4.23 -6.16 -7.57
N VAL A 30 -4.52 -7.46 -7.59
CA VAL A 30 -4.90 -8.25 -6.42
C VAL A 30 -4.32 -9.65 -6.51
N VAL A 31 -3.83 -10.16 -5.38
CA VAL A 31 -3.37 -11.55 -5.27
C VAL A 31 -4.57 -12.50 -5.28
N ASN A 32 -4.61 -13.39 -6.27
CA ASN A 32 -5.67 -14.38 -6.45
C ASN A 32 -5.06 -15.71 -6.92
N THR A 33 -4.79 -16.60 -5.97
CA THR A 33 -4.16 -17.90 -6.24
C THR A 33 -5.00 -18.79 -7.14
N MET A 34 -6.34 -18.68 -7.08
CA MET A 34 -7.26 -19.44 -7.93
C MET A 34 -7.16 -19.03 -9.41
N ARG A 35 -6.64 -17.82 -9.69
CA ARG A 35 -6.44 -17.29 -11.05
C ARG A 35 -4.96 -17.18 -11.42
N GLY A 36 -4.06 -17.78 -10.65
CA GLY A 36 -2.61 -17.72 -10.87
C GLY A 36 -1.96 -16.37 -10.58
N SER A 37 -2.69 -15.40 -10.02
CA SER A 37 -2.11 -14.11 -9.62
C SER A 37 -1.29 -14.27 -8.34
N SER A 38 0.03 -14.16 -8.49
CA SER A 38 1.01 -14.25 -7.42
C SER A 38 1.36 -12.87 -6.84
N ASN A 39 2.15 -12.84 -5.77
CA ASN A 39 2.72 -11.59 -5.26
C ASN A 39 3.57 -10.85 -6.33
N ASP A 40 4.22 -11.59 -7.23
CA ASP A 40 5.04 -11.00 -8.29
C ASP A 40 4.17 -10.38 -9.38
N THR A 41 3.04 -11.02 -9.70
CA THR A 41 2.02 -10.46 -10.60
C THR A 41 1.46 -9.17 -10.03
N PHE A 42 1.09 -9.19 -8.74
CA PHE A 42 0.65 -8.01 -8.02
C PHE A 42 1.70 -6.88 -8.03
N GLU A 43 2.97 -7.21 -7.75
CA GLU A 43 4.06 -6.24 -7.80
C GLU A 43 4.21 -5.63 -9.21
N SER A 44 4.14 -6.45 -10.26
CA SER A 44 4.24 -5.97 -11.64
C SER A 44 3.13 -5.00 -11.99
N ILE A 45 1.87 -5.36 -11.71
CA ILE A 45 0.71 -4.52 -12.03
C ILE A 45 0.77 -3.20 -11.26
N ILE A 46 1.04 -3.23 -9.95
CA ILE A 46 1.19 -1.99 -9.16
C ILE A 46 2.35 -1.14 -9.67
N SER A 47 3.45 -1.76 -10.10
CA SER A 47 4.59 -1.03 -10.69
C SER A 47 4.20 -0.31 -11.99
N GLU A 48 3.42 -0.96 -12.86
CA GLU A 48 2.90 -0.35 -14.09
C GLU A 48 1.99 0.84 -13.78
N CYS A 49 1.02 0.67 -12.87
CA CYS A 49 0.12 1.75 -12.46
C CYS A 49 0.87 2.95 -11.88
N LEU A 50 1.87 2.69 -11.02
CA LEU A 50 2.70 3.74 -10.43
C LEU A 50 3.59 4.41 -11.48
N SER A 51 4.14 3.65 -12.44
CA SER A 51 4.96 4.22 -13.51
C SER A 51 4.14 5.17 -14.40
N GLU A 52 2.91 4.80 -14.74
CA GLU A 52 1.99 5.67 -15.47
C GLU A 52 1.57 6.90 -14.65
N SER A 53 1.38 6.73 -13.34
CA SER A 53 1.16 7.85 -12.42
C SER A 53 2.36 8.81 -12.46
N LEU A 54 3.60 8.31 -12.43
CA LEU A 54 4.79 9.16 -12.49
C LEU A 54 4.95 9.84 -13.86
N ARG A 55 4.57 9.18 -14.95
CA ARG A 55 4.65 9.73 -16.31
C ARG A 55 3.73 10.95 -16.49
N THR A 56 2.54 10.90 -15.90
CA THR A 56 1.54 11.99 -15.97
C THR A 56 1.75 13.08 -14.91
N LEU A 57 2.47 12.76 -13.83
CA LEU A 57 2.77 13.70 -12.76
C LEU A 57 3.74 14.80 -13.22
N ARG A 58 3.40 16.06 -12.88
CA ARG A 58 4.30 17.21 -13.04
C ARG A 58 5.66 16.96 -12.38
N SER A 59 6.68 17.71 -12.81
CA SER A 59 8.04 17.61 -12.25
C SER A 59 8.09 17.83 -10.72
N ASP A 60 7.25 18.73 -10.21
CA ASP A 60 7.06 19.08 -8.81
C ASP A 60 5.87 18.36 -8.14
N GLY A 61 5.18 17.49 -8.88
CA GLY A 61 3.97 16.84 -8.41
C GLY A 61 4.21 15.80 -7.31
N VAL A 62 3.12 15.49 -6.63
CA VAL A 62 3.08 14.56 -5.50
C VAL A 62 2.07 13.46 -5.77
N LEU A 63 2.49 12.22 -5.55
CA LEU A 63 1.57 11.08 -5.45
C LEU A 63 1.21 10.90 -3.97
N VAL A 64 -0.07 10.95 -3.64
CA VAL A 64 -0.57 10.57 -2.32
C VAL A 64 -1.28 9.22 -2.47
N LEU A 65 -0.89 8.24 -1.67
CA LEU A 65 -1.53 6.92 -1.67
C LEU A 65 -1.85 6.49 -0.24
N THR A 66 -3.02 5.89 -0.05
CA THR A 66 -3.38 5.22 1.18
C THR A 66 -3.06 3.73 1.05
N PHE A 67 -2.56 3.12 2.11
CA PHE A 67 -2.27 1.70 2.09
C PHE A 67 -2.59 1.04 3.42
N HIS A 68 -3.06 -0.20 3.32
CA HIS A 68 -3.46 -1.01 4.44
C HIS A 68 -3.15 -2.47 4.14
N ASN A 69 -2.27 -3.08 4.95
CA ASN A 69 -2.09 -4.53 4.90
C ASN A 69 -1.45 -5.06 6.17
N ARG A 70 -1.85 -6.26 6.58
CA ARG A 70 -1.24 -6.97 7.72
C ARG A 70 -0.07 -7.85 7.31
N ARG A 71 0.12 -8.12 6.02
CA ARG A 71 1.16 -9.02 5.52
C ARG A 71 2.42 -8.25 5.12
N ILE A 72 3.57 -8.58 5.71
CA ILE A 72 4.87 -7.97 5.33
C ILE A 72 5.15 -8.13 3.84
N ALA A 73 4.74 -9.26 3.23
CA ALA A 73 4.89 -9.50 1.80
C ALA A 73 4.24 -8.42 0.93
N ALA A 74 3.08 -7.89 1.33
CA ALA A 74 2.38 -6.83 0.60
C ALA A 74 3.14 -5.49 0.69
N TRP A 75 3.69 -5.17 1.86
CA TRP A 75 4.56 -4.01 2.05
C TRP A 75 5.85 -4.10 1.24
N ARG A 76 6.42 -5.31 1.12
CA ARG A 76 7.58 -5.56 0.27
C ARG A 76 7.26 -5.33 -1.20
N ALA A 77 6.14 -5.84 -1.69
CA ALA A 77 5.69 -5.60 -3.05
C ALA A 77 5.45 -4.11 -3.32
N LEU A 78 4.83 -3.38 -2.40
CA LEU A 78 4.65 -1.92 -2.52
C LEU A 78 5.99 -1.18 -2.55
N ALA A 79 6.94 -1.55 -1.68
CA ALA A 79 8.27 -0.95 -1.66
C ALA A 79 9.02 -1.19 -2.98
N ALA A 80 8.96 -2.42 -3.51
CA ALA A 80 9.54 -2.77 -4.80
C ALA A 80 8.91 -1.96 -5.94
N ALA A 81 7.58 -1.87 -5.96
CA ALA A 81 6.84 -1.15 -6.99
C ALA A 81 7.10 0.37 -6.98
N LEU A 82 7.10 1.01 -5.81
CA LEU A 82 7.46 2.42 -5.66
C LEU A 82 8.88 2.69 -6.16
N ARG A 83 9.83 1.80 -5.81
CA ARG A 83 11.23 1.92 -6.24
C ARG A 83 11.37 1.73 -7.75
N ARG A 84 10.70 0.73 -8.33
CA ARG A 84 10.73 0.43 -9.77
C ARG A 84 10.11 1.57 -10.57
N ALA A 85 8.98 2.12 -10.11
CA ALA A 85 8.32 3.25 -10.73
C ALA A 85 9.11 4.57 -10.60
N GLY A 86 10.11 4.66 -9.71
CA GLY A 86 10.95 5.85 -9.57
C GLY A 86 10.45 6.88 -8.55
N PHE A 87 9.69 6.43 -7.55
CA PHE A 87 9.27 7.26 -6.43
C PHE A 87 10.22 7.17 -5.23
N ARG A 88 10.13 8.19 -4.36
CA ARG A 88 10.63 8.17 -2.98
C ARG A 88 9.51 8.59 -2.03
N VAL A 89 9.54 8.10 -0.79
CA VAL A 89 8.62 8.56 0.26
C VAL A 89 9.16 9.87 0.85
N ASN A 90 8.36 10.93 0.80
CA ASN A 90 8.68 12.25 1.32
C ASN A 90 8.08 12.47 2.72
N ALA A 91 6.85 12.03 2.93
CA ALA A 91 6.17 12.13 4.21
C ALA A 91 5.19 10.98 4.42
N MET A 92 4.76 10.79 5.65
CA MET A 92 3.72 9.83 6.01
C MET A 92 2.87 10.31 7.18
N ALA A 93 1.64 9.81 7.21
CA ALA A 93 0.65 10.06 8.24
C ALA A 93 -0.18 8.81 8.45
N THR A 94 -0.87 8.71 9.58
CA THR A 94 -1.90 7.69 9.81
C THR A 94 -3.26 8.35 9.88
N VAL A 95 -4.27 7.73 9.27
CA VAL A 95 -5.66 8.20 9.31
C VAL A 95 -6.54 7.08 9.83
N HIS A 96 -7.52 7.43 10.67
CA HIS A 96 -8.56 6.51 11.08
C HIS A 96 -9.60 6.45 9.97
N SER A 97 -9.64 5.35 9.22
CA SER A 97 -10.42 5.24 7.97
C SER A 97 -11.71 4.44 8.14
N GLU A 98 -11.83 3.66 9.22
CA GLU A 98 -12.91 2.68 9.38
C GLU A 98 -13.71 2.87 10.67
N ASN A 99 -15.04 2.73 10.58
CA ASN A 99 -15.91 2.80 11.75
C ASN A 99 -15.86 1.48 12.55
N GLY A 100 -15.26 1.52 13.74
CA GLY A 100 -15.17 0.37 14.64
C GLY A 100 -16.52 -0.14 15.18
N ASN A 101 -17.60 0.64 15.02
CA ASN A 101 -18.95 0.27 15.47
C ASN A 101 -19.74 -0.57 14.45
N ASP A 102 -19.20 -0.85 13.26
CA ASP A 102 -19.88 -1.70 12.28
C ASP A 102 -20.09 -3.11 12.83
N HIS A 103 -21.32 -3.63 12.68
CA HIS A 103 -21.71 -4.95 13.19
C HIS A 103 -20.80 -6.09 12.69
N CYS A 104 -20.30 -6.01 11.45
CA CYS A 104 -19.39 -6.98 10.86
C CYS A 104 -17.95 -6.92 11.40
N LYS A 105 -17.60 -5.88 12.17
CA LYS A 105 -16.25 -5.62 12.70
C LYS A 105 -16.18 -5.76 14.23
N ARG A 106 -17.34 -5.92 14.91
CA ARG A 106 -17.40 -6.23 16.35
C ARG A 106 -16.72 -7.57 16.62
N ASN A 107 -15.86 -7.63 17.64
CA ASN A 107 -15.07 -8.82 18.04
C ASN A 107 -14.04 -9.35 17.02
N VAL A 108 -13.76 -8.62 15.94
CA VAL A 108 -12.63 -8.92 15.07
C VAL A 108 -11.53 -7.90 15.37
N ASP A 109 -10.27 -8.33 15.45
CA ASP A 109 -9.09 -7.48 15.69
C ASP A 109 -8.76 -6.65 14.43
N ALA A 110 -9.77 -5.93 13.94
CA ALA A 110 -9.78 -5.16 12.71
C ALA A 110 -8.82 -3.97 12.85
N MET A 111 -7.96 -3.80 11.85
CA MET A 111 -7.07 -2.66 11.79
C MET A 111 -7.89 -1.50 11.22
N LEU A 112 -8.15 -0.47 12.04
CA LEU A 112 -9.04 0.65 11.71
C LEU A 112 -8.29 1.88 11.16
N ASP A 113 -6.96 1.84 11.22
CA ASP A 113 -6.09 2.89 10.77
C ASP A 113 -5.42 2.49 9.43
N ASP A 114 -5.26 3.45 8.54
CA ASP A 114 -4.49 3.36 7.31
C ASP A 114 -3.25 4.25 7.38
N ILE A 115 -2.22 3.89 6.63
CA ILE A 115 -1.12 4.82 6.36
C ILE A 115 -1.43 5.63 5.10
N VAL A 116 -1.12 6.92 5.16
CA VAL A 116 -1.07 7.81 4.02
C VAL A 116 0.39 8.10 3.72
N LEU A 117 0.84 7.78 2.50
CA LEU A 117 2.19 8.06 2.04
C LEU A 117 2.16 9.21 1.04
N GLU A 118 3.01 10.20 1.29
CA GLU A 118 3.34 11.25 0.33
C GLU A 118 4.59 10.81 -0.44
N CYS A 119 4.45 10.58 -1.74
CA CYS A 119 5.51 10.14 -2.63
C CYS A 119 5.87 11.23 -3.66
N LYS A 120 7.17 11.41 -3.90
CA LYS A 120 7.69 12.35 -4.90
C LYS A 120 8.58 11.62 -5.89
N ARG A 121 8.80 12.21 -7.06
CA ARG A 121 9.82 11.75 -8.01
C ARG A 121 11.16 11.59 -7.29
N ARG A 122 11.84 10.47 -7.53
CA ARG A 122 13.14 10.20 -6.90
C ARG A 122 14.16 11.22 -7.40
N SER A 123 14.83 11.88 -6.45
CA SER A 123 15.87 12.89 -6.68
C SER A 123 17.18 12.46 -6.01
N ARG A 124 18.31 13.07 -6.41
CA ARG A 124 19.61 12.85 -5.73
C ARG A 124 19.61 13.28 -4.26
N VAL A 125 18.74 14.22 -3.88
CA VAL A 125 18.60 14.67 -2.49
C VAL A 125 17.89 13.61 -1.66
N THR A 126 18.57 13.12 -0.62
CA THR A 126 18.09 12.07 0.28
C THR A 126 17.67 12.64 1.64
N ALA A 127 16.47 13.20 1.73
CA ALA A 127 15.86 13.53 3.00
C ALA A 127 15.20 12.29 3.64
N SER A 128 15.23 12.20 4.97
CA SER A 128 14.41 11.24 5.71
C SER A 128 12.93 11.61 5.59
N PRO A 129 12.01 10.63 5.52
CA PRO A 129 10.59 10.92 5.42
C PRO A 129 10.08 11.61 6.69
N LYS A 130 9.25 12.65 6.52
CA LYS A 130 8.60 13.34 7.63
C LYS A 130 7.40 12.53 8.14
N VAL A 131 7.31 12.32 9.45
CA VAL A 131 6.08 11.83 10.08
C VAL A 131 5.25 13.03 10.51
N THR A 132 4.04 13.17 9.95
CA THR A 132 3.23 14.41 10.08
C THR A 132 2.75 14.66 11.50
N HIS A 133 2.41 13.60 12.23
CA HIS A 133 1.96 13.65 13.61
C HIS A 133 2.40 12.38 14.36
N PRO A 134 2.69 12.47 15.66
CA PRO A 134 3.20 11.34 16.43
C PRO A 134 2.15 10.22 16.54
N PRO A 135 2.52 8.94 16.30
CA PRO A 135 1.60 7.82 16.42
C PRO A 135 1.26 7.54 17.89
N ARG A 136 -0.02 7.43 18.21
CA ARG A 136 -0.52 7.23 19.59
C ARG A 136 -0.96 5.80 19.83
N THR A 137 -1.74 5.23 18.91
CA THR A 137 -2.31 3.89 19.05
C THR A 137 -1.29 2.80 18.67
N VAL A 138 -1.58 1.55 19.06
CA VAL A 138 -0.78 0.40 18.63
C VAL A 138 -0.76 0.30 17.10
N ALA A 139 -1.91 0.47 16.44
CA ALA A 139 -2.00 0.41 14.99
C ALA A 139 -1.21 1.51 14.30
N GLN A 140 -1.34 2.76 14.76
CA GLN A 140 -0.57 3.88 14.23
C GLN A 140 0.94 3.67 14.37
N LYS A 141 1.41 3.16 15.52
CA LYS A 141 2.84 2.86 15.73
C LYS A 141 3.34 1.78 14.78
N ASN A 142 2.55 0.73 14.56
CA ASN A 142 2.89 -0.34 13.62
C ASN A 142 2.94 0.18 12.18
N LEU A 143 1.95 0.98 11.77
CA LEU A 143 1.90 1.59 10.44
C LEU A 143 3.09 2.52 10.20
N ILE A 144 3.37 3.46 11.11
CA ILE A 144 4.51 4.37 10.98
C ILE A 144 5.83 3.59 10.98
N ALA A 145 6.01 2.60 11.86
CA ALA A 145 7.21 1.78 11.88
C ALA A 145 7.45 1.05 10.54
N MET A 146 6.38 0.48 9.98
CA MET A 146 6.43 -0.21 8.69
C MET A 146 6.62 0.78 7.52
N GLY A 147 5.97 1.93 7.56
CA GLY A 147 6.16 3.01 6.57
C GLY A 147 7.59 3.52 6.53
N LEU A 148 8.23 3.68 7.69
CA LEU A 148 9.66 4.04 7.80
C LEU A 148 10.56 2.94 7.21
N ALA A 149 10.27 1.67 7.50
CA ALA A 149 11.01 0.54 6.92
C ALA A 149 10.83 0.47 5.39
N LEU A 150 9.61 0.68 4.90
CA LEU A 150 9.30 0.76 3.48
C LEU A 150 10.07 1.91 2.81
N ALA A 151 10.08 3.10 3.41
CA ALA A 151 10.79 4.26 2.87
C ALA A 151 12.31 4.02 2.76
N SER A 152 12.89 3.37 3.76
CA SER A 152 14.29 2.95 3.78
C SER A 152 14.58 1.89 2.71
N ALA A 153 13.72 0.87 2.58
CA ALA A 153 13.83 -0.16 1.56
C ALA A 153 13.74 0.41 0.13
N VAL A 154 12.82 1.36 -0.11
CA VAL A 154 12.70 2.09 -1.40
C VAL A 154 14.00 2.83 -1.71
N LYS A 155 14.55 3.55 -0.72
CA LYS A 155 15.79 4.32 -0.85
C LYS A 155 17.00 3.43 -1.14
N ASN A 156 17.23 2.42 -0.31
CA ASN A 156 18.45 1.60 -0.33
C ASN A 156 18.37 0.45 -1.34
N GLY A 157 17.16 0.04 -1.74
CA GLY A 157 16.95 -1.14 -2.60
C GLY A 157 17.08 -2.47 -1.88
N GLN A 158 17.15 -2.44 -0.56
CA GLN A 158 17.27 -3.63 0.28
C GLN A 158 15.87 -4.01 0.77
N LEU A 159 15.22 -4.92 0.03
CA LEU A 159 13.87 -5.40 0.37
C LEU A 159 13.87 -6.52 1.43
N THR A 160 15.01 -7.19 1.61
CA THR A 160 15.17 -8.31 2.55
C THR A 160 15.25 -7.86 4.01
N SER A 161 15.68 -6.63 4.27
CA SER A 161 15.79 -6.05 5.61
C SER A 161 14.46 -5.50 6.16
N LEU A 162 13.39 -5.45 5.34
CA LEU A 162 12.14 -4.77 5.67
C LEU A 162 11.56 -5.20 7.03
N ALA A 163 11.51 -6.51 7.31
CA ALA A 163 10.96 -7.03 8.57
C ALA A 163 11.80 -6.65 9.80
N ASN A 164 13.12 -6.65 9.64
CA ASN A 164 14.05 -6.26 10.70
C ASN A 164 13.96 -4.76 10.98
N GLU A 165 13.98 -3.94 9.92
CA GLU A 165 13.84 -2.49 10.03
C GLU A 165 12.50 -2.08 10.64
N TYR A 166 11.41 -2.76 10.28
CA TYR A 166 10.10 -2.56 10.90
C TYR A 166 10.16 -2.83 12.40
N THR A 167 10.77 -3.94 12.82
CA THR A 167 10.89 -4.29 14.25
C THR A 167 11.72 -3.26 15.01
N THR A 168 12.84 -2.82 14.42
CA THR A 168 13.68 -1.76 14.99
C THR A 168 12.94 -0.43 15.11
N ASN A 169 12.20 -0.02 14.08
CA ASN A 169 11.44 1.23 14.11
C ASN A 169 10.28 1.16 15.11
N LEU A 170 9.62 -0.01 15.24
CA LEU A 170 8.55 -0.20 16.21
C LEU A 170 9.06 -0.10 17.65
N ALA A 171 10.23 -0.67 17.94
CA ALA A 171 10.88 -0.54 19.24
C ALA A 171 11.19 0.92 19.58
N LYS A 172 11.69 1.71 18.62
CA LYS A 172 11.94 3.16 18.80
C LYS A 172 10.67 3.97 19.11
N LEU A 173 9.50 3.49 18.67
CA LEU A 173 8.20 4.10 18.95
C LEU A 173 7.54 3.56 20.24
N ASN A 174 8.28 2.80 21.05
CA ASN A 174 7.76 2.11 22.23
C ASN A 174 6.56 1.21 21.90
N GLY A 175 6.58 0.56 20.73
CA GLY A 175 5.56 -0.40 20.32
C GLY A 175 5.91 -1.81 20.80
N ARG A 176 5.06 -2.39 21.66
CA ARG A 176 5.29 -3.73 22.24
C ARG A 176 4.57 -4.86 21.48
N ARG A 177 3.50 -4.53 20.77
CA ARG A 177 2.67 -5.49 20.02
C ARG A 177 2.84 -5.28 18.52
N ARG A 178 3.21 -6.35 17.81
CA ARG A 178 3.25 -6.40 16.35
C ARG A 178 1.88 -6.82 15.82
N ILE A 179 1.35 -6.08 14.86
CA ILE A 179 0.09 -6.42 14.19
C ILE A 179 0.27 -6.70 12.69
N ILE A 180 1.42 -6.29 12.13
CA ILE A 180 1.87 -6.61 10.78
C ILE A 180 2.89 -7.75 10.86
N ALA A 181 2.66 -8.83 10.11
CA ALA A 181 3.38 -10.11 10.14
C ALA A 181 3.73 -10.62 8.73
#